data_AF-A0A3M1YQL5-F1
#
_entry.id   AF-A0A3M1YQL5-F1
#
_cell.length_a   1.000
_cell.length_b   1.000
_cell.length_c   1.000
_cell.angle_alpha   90.00
_cell.angle_beta   90.00
_cell.angle_gamma   90.00
#
_symmetry.space_group_name_H-M   'P 1'
#
loop_
_entity.id
_entity.type
_entity.pdbx_description
1 polymer ?
#
loop_
_entity_poly.entity_id
_entity_poly.type
_entity_poly.pdbx_seq_one_letter_code
_entity_poly.pdbx_strand_id
1 'polypeptide(L)'
;KNVLLVGMMLVVTGLLLLLADRAKKTTKSVGYWDALIIGLSQAVAILPGISRSGATISTSVLLGIDRGRAARFSFLMVVPLILGKMILDIKDGALTQPDTHLMPLMAGFVAAFVTGWVACIWMIQLVKKSKLTYFAVYCFIVAAIAIFYAWQS
;
A
#
# COMPACT_ATOMS: atom_id res chain seq x y z
N LYS A 1 -16.18 -14.09 -7.19
CA LYS A 1 -16.87 -12.90 -6.62
C LYS A 1 -15.92 -11.88 -5.97
N ASN A 2 -15.03 -12.24 -5.03
CA ASN A 2 -14.09 -11.28 -4.41
C ASN A 2 -12.99 -10.74 -5.36
N VAL A 3 -12.59 -11.51 -6.38
CA VAL A 3 -11.55 -11.09 -7.33
C VAL A 3 -12.00 -9.92 -8.21
N LEU A 4 -13.30 -9.86 -8.57
CA LEU A 4 -13.85 -8.72 -9.31
C LEU A 4 -13.74 -7.42 -8.50
N LEU A 5 -14.06 -7.47 -7.20
CA LEU A 5 -13.90 -6.33 -6.30
C LEU A 5 -12.43 -5.88 -6.23
N VAL A 6 -11.50 -6.82 -6.08
CA VAL A 6 -10.06 -6.53 -6.09
C VAL A 6 -9.64 -5.83 -7.38
N GLY A 7 -10.08 -6.34 -8.52
CA GLY A 7 -9.81 -5.74 -9.83
C GLY A 7 -10.34 -4.31 -9.94
N MET A 8 -11.60 -4.07 -9.55
CA MET A 8 -12.18 -2.72 -9.54
C MET A 8 -11.44 -1.77 -8.60
N MET A 9 -11.04 -2.21 -7.42
CA MET A 9 -10.29 -1.40 -6.45
C MET A 9 -8.85 -1.10 -6.91
N LEU A 10 -8.24 -1.99 -7.71
CA LEU A 10 -6.97 -1.71 -8.38
C LEU A 10 -7.10 -0.63 -9.45
N VAL A 11 -8.24 -0.57 -10.18
CA VAL A 11 -8.53 0.56 -11.09
C VAL A 11 -8.61 1.86 -10.29
N VAL A 12 -9.34 1.88 -9.17
CA VAL A 12 -9.44 3.06 -8.30
C VAL A 12 -8.04 3.49 -7.82
N THR A 13 -7.21 2.53 -7.39
CA THR A 13 -5.82 2.78 -7.00
C THR A 13 -5.01 3.41 -8.13
N GLY A 14 -5.09 2.87 -9.35
CA GLY A 14 -4.40 3.40 -10.52
C GLY A 14 -4.81 4.84 -10.82
N LEU A 15 -6.11 5.15 -10.73
CA LEU A 15 -6.63 6.50 -10.92
C LEU A 15 -6.11 7.48 -9.86
N LEU A 16 -6.11 7.09 -8.58
CA LEU A 16 -5.55 7.91 -7.50
C LEU A 16 -4.07 8.24 -7.74
N LEU A 17 -3.29 7.26 -8.18
CA LEU A 17 -1.87 7.43 -8.48
C LEU A 17 -1.63 8.37 -9.66
N LEU A 18 -2.45 8.29 -10.72
CA LEU A 18 -2.38 9.22 -11.85
C LEU A 18 -2.69 10.66 -11.43
N LEU A 19 -3.71 10.85 -10.59
CA LEU A 19 -4.05 12.17 -10.04
C LEU A 19 -2.90 12.73 -9.20
N ALA A 20 -2.33 11.91 -8.32
CA ALA A 20 -1.20 12.30 -7.50
C ALA A 20 0.06 12.61 -8.33
N ASP A 21 0.30 11.89 -9.42
CA ASP A 21 1.46 12.16 -10.28
C ASP A 21 1.38 13.54 -10.95
N ARG A 22 0.16 14.00 -11.26
CA ARG A 22 -0.11 15.34 -11.81
C ARG A 22 -0.12 16.46 -10.76
N ALA A 23 -0.04 16.13 -9.47
CA ALA A 23 0.00 17.14 -8.42
C ALA A 23 1.29 17.97 -8.49
N LYS A 24 1.17 19.26 -8.16
CA LYS A 24 2.31 20.19 -8.12
C LYS A 24 3.37 19.68 -7.14
N LYS A 25 4.64 19.85 -7.50
CA LYS A 25 5.75 19.61 -6.57
C LYS A 25 5.79 20.73 -5.54
N THR A 26 5.99 20.37 -4.28
CA THR A 26 6.01 21.29 -3.14
C THR A 26 7.12 20.88 -2.17
N THR A 27 7.35 21.69 -1.15
CA THR A 27 8.27 21.41 -0.03
C THR A 27 7.54 21.29 1.32
N LYS A 28 6.20 21.26 1.31
CA LYS A 28 5.35 21.21 2.52
C LYS A 28 5.68 19.96 3.35
N SER A 29 5.76 20.11 4.67
CA SER A 29 5.85 18.99 5.62
C SER A 29 4.47 18.40 5.92
N VAL A 30 4.43 17.22 6.54
CA VAL A 30 3.17 16.64 7.04
C VAL A 30 2.75 17.39 8.29
N GLY A 31 1.59 18.05 8.27
CA GLY A 31 0.97 18.64 9.45
C GLY A 31 0.02 17.67 10.17
N TYR A 32 -0.49 18.06 11.34
CA TYR A 32 -1.43 17.24 12.12
C TYR A 32 -2.73 16.92 11.36
N TRP A 33 -3.30 17.91 10.68
CA TRP A 33 -4.50 17.72 9.86
C TRP A 33 -4.23 16.85 8.64
N ASP A 34 -3.05 16.99 8.03
CA ASP A 34 -2.66 16.10 6.94
C ASP A 34 -2.58 14.65 7.43
N ALA A 35 -1.91 14.42 8.57
CA ALA A 35 -1.78 13.09 9.17
C ALA A 35 -3.14 12.43 9.43
N LEU A 36 -4.12 13.19 9.93
CA LEU A 36 -5.49 12.71 10.14
C LEU A 36 -6.15 12.30 8.82
N ILE A 37 -6.09 13.14 7.79
CA ILE A 37 -6.69 12.86 6.48
C ILE A 37 -6.02 11.65 5.82
N ILE A 38 -4.69 11.54 5.91
CA ILE A 38 -3.95 10.39 5.38
C ILE A 38 -4.32 9.12 6.16
N GLY A 39 -4.55 9.20 7.47
CA GLY A 39 -5.06 8.10 8.30
C GLY A 39 -6.46 7.63 7.88
N LEU A 40 -7.36 8.55 7.57
CA LEU A 40 -8.69 8.22 7.02
C LEU A 40 -8.56 7.54 5.65
N SER A 41 -7.68 8.03 4.78
CA SER A 41 -7.35 7.37 3.51
C SER A 41 -6.82 5.95 3.72
N GLN A 42 -5.99 5.73 4.75
CA GLN A 42 -5.52 4.39 5.13
C GLN A 42 -6.65 3.48 5.60
N ALA A 43 -7.66 3.99 6.32
CA ALA A 43 -8.82 3.21 6.73
C ALA A 43 -9.63 2.71 5.51
N VAL A 44 -9.79 3.54 4.48
CA VAL A 44 -10.42 3.13 3.20
C VAL A 44 -9.62 2.02 2.51
N ALA A 45 -8.29 2.01 2.69
CA ALA A 45 -7.43 0.98 2.11
C ALA A 45 -7.55 -0.41 2.76
N ILE A 46 -8.46 -0.61 3.72
CA ILE A 46 -8.86 -1.95 4.18
C ILE A 46 -9.64 -2.69 3.08
N LEU A 47 -10.25 -1.97 2.14
CA LEU A 47 -10.97 -2.59 1.02
C LEU A 47 -10.02 -3.42 0.14
N PRO A 48 -10.35 -4.68 -0.15
CA PRO A 48 -9.46 -5.57 -0.88
C PRO A 48 -9.21 -5.05 -2.29
N GLY A 49 -7.94 -4.93 -2.67
CA GLY A 49 -7.49 -4.39 -3.94
C GLY A 49 -7.15 -2.89 -3.94
N ILE A 50 -7.48 -2.15 -2.88
CA ILE A 50 -6.91 -0.80 -2.71
C ILE A 50 -5.46 -0.95 -2.24
N SER A 51 -4.51 -0.36 -2.97
CA SER A 51 -3.13 -0.30 -2.48
C SER A 51 -3.05 0.68 -1.32
N ARG A 52 -2.73 0.18 -0.12
CA ARG A 52 -2.53 1.02 1.07
C ARG A 52 -1.49 2.12 0.87
N SER A 53 -0.32 1.77 0.32
CA SER A 53 0.70 2.78 -0.04
C SER A 53 0.19 3.69 -1.15
N GLY A 54 -0.51 3.17 -2.15
CA GLY A 54 -1.10 3.96 -3.22
C GLY A 54 -2.07 5.03 -2.72
N ALA A 55 -3.03 4.65 -1.88
CA ALA A 55 -4.01 5.55 -1.27
C ALA A 55 -3.34 6.61 -0.39
N THR A 56 -2.51 6.20 0.57
CA THR A 56 -1.87 7.13 1.52
C THR A 56 -0.85 8.06 0.86
N ILE A 57 -0.03 7.58 -0.08
CA ILE A 57 0.91 8.43 -0.83
C ILE A 57 0.15 9.38 -1.73
N SER A 58 -0.86 8.91 -2.45
CA SER A 58 -1.65 9.77 -3.35
C SER A 58 -2.36 10.87 -2.59
N THR A 59 -3.04 10.53 -1.48
CA THR A 59 -3.66 11.53 -0.60
C THR A 59 -2.64 12.53 -0.07
N SER A 60 -1.49 12.07 0.42
CA SER A 60 -0.43 12.97 0.93
C SER A 60 0.05 13.95 -0.14
N VAL A 61 0.32 13.45 -1.36
CA VAL A 61 0.81 14.25 -2.49
C VAL A 61 -0.28 15.22 -2.98
N LEU A 62 -1.55 14.81 -3.00
CA LEU A 62 -2.69 15.66 -3.36
C LEU A 62 -2.96 16.76 -2.31
N LEU A 63 -2.66 16.52 -1.04
CA LEU A 63 -2.61 17.54 0.02
C LEU A 63 -1.42 18.50 -0.10
N GLY A 64 -0.61 18.32 -1.15
CA GLY A 64 0.55 19.15 -1.46
C GLY A 64 1.74 18.89 -0.55
N ILE A 65 1.89 17.70 0.03
CA ILE A 65 3.08 17.31 0.80
C ILE A 65 4.23 16.97 -0.17
N ASP A 66 5.47 17.30 0.23
CA ASP A 66 6.66 16.87 -0.49
C ASP A 66 6.63 15.35 -0.77
N ARG A 67 6.91 14.97 -2.01
CA ARG A 67 6.80 13.58 -2.48
C ARG A 67 7.68 12.61 -1.69
N GLY A 68 8.87 13.05 -1.27
CA GLY A 68 9.77 12.25 -0.44
C GLY A 68 9.25 12.06 0.98
N ARG A 69 8.72 13.12 1.58
CA ARG A 69 8.09 13.09 2.91
C ARG A 69 6.80 12.26 2.90
N ALA A 70 5.97 12.41 1.87
CA ALA A 70 4.74 11.63 1.66
C ALA A 70 5.02 10.12 1.65
N ALA A 71 5.99 9.68 0.85
CA ALA A 71 6.38 8.27 0.77
C ALA A 71 6.87 7.74 2.13
N ARG A 72 7.79 8.47 2.79
CA ARG A 72 8.32 8.07 4.10
C ARG A 72 7.24 8.00 5.17
N PHE A 73 6.36 9.00 5.22
CA PHE A 73 5.25 9.04 6.18
C PHE A 73 4.29 7.86 5.98
N SER A 74 3.89 7.58 4.72
CA SER A 74 3.09 6.41 4.39
C SER A 74 3.75 5.11 4.87
N PHE A 75 5.04 4.90 4.62
CA PHE A 75 5.72 3.68 5.08
C PHE A 75 5.77 3.57 6.61
N LEU A 76 6.07 4.66 7.32
CA LEU A 76 6.11 4.66 8.78
C LEU A 76 4.73 4.35 9.40
N MET A 77 3.64 4.84 8.79
CA MET A 77 2.28 4.60 9.30
C MET A 77 1.84 3.13 9.28
N VAL A 78 2.49 2.26 8.50
CA VAL A 78 2.13 0.84 8.51
C VAL A 78 2.63 0.11 9.74
N VAL A 79 3.72 0.59 10.34
CA VAL A 79 4.35 -0.05 11.50
C VAL A 79 3.35 -0.21 12.66
N PRO A 80 2.67 0.85 13.14
CA PRO A 80 1.69 0.69 14.22
C PRO A 80 0.50 -0.19 13.81
N LEU A 81 0.09 -0.17 12.55
CA LEU A 81 -1.01 -1.00 12.05
C LEU A 81 -0.66 -2.51 12.06
N ILE A 82 0.54 -2.87 11.59
CA ILE A 82 1.02 -4.26 11.59
C ILE A 82 1.23 -4.73 13.03
N LEU A 83 1.89 -3.93 13.87
CA LEU A 83 2.10 -4.28 15.28
C LEU A 83 0.77 -4.48 16.02
N GLY A 84 -0.21 -3.60 15.78
CA GLY A 84 -1.55 -3.75 16.32
C GLY A 84 -2.22 -5.05 15.89
N LYS A 85 -2.13 -5.42 14.60
CA LYS A 85 -2.67 -6.69 14.10
C LYS A 85 -1.96 -7.90 14.73
N MET A 86 -0.63 -7.86 14.84
CA MET A 86 0.15 -8.94 15.46
C MET A 86 -0.24 -9.18 16.92
N ILE A 87 -0.44 -8.11 17.72
CA ILE A 87 -0.89 -8.24 19.11
C ILE A 87 -2.26 -8.92 19.18
N LEU A 88 -3.18 -8.58 18.28
CA LEU A 88 -4.50 -9.20 18.20
C LEU A 88 -4.40 -10.68 17.80
N ASP A 89 -3.62 -11.00 16.77
CA ASP A 89 -3.43 -12.39 16.31
C ASP A 89 -2.84 -13.30 17.40
N ILE A 90 -1.90 -12.77 18.21
CA ILE A 90 -1.33 -13.49 19.34
C ILE A 90 -2.39 -13.76 20.40
N LYS A 91 -3.24 -12.77 20.73
CA LYS A 91 -4.34 -12.93 21.69
C LYS A 91 -5.38 -13.93 21.22
N ASP A 92 -5.64 -13.98 19.92
CA ASP A 92 -6.60 -14.91 19.30
C ASP A 92 -6.04 -16.33 19.13
N GLY A 93 -4.81 -16.59 19.61
CA GLY A 93 -4.22 -17.93 19.64
C GLY A 93 -3.55 -18.37 18.33
N ALA A 94 -3.21 -17.44 17.43
CA ALA A 94 -2.56 -17.80 16.15
C ALA A 94 -1.21 -18.52 16.31
N LEU A 95 -0.55 -18.41 17.48
CA LEU A 95 0.73 -19.05 17.77
C LEU A 95 0.62 -20.46 18.36
N THR A 96 -0.58 -20.96 18.68
CA THR A 96 -0.75 -22.28 19.33
C THR A 96 -1.03 -23.41 18.34
N GLN A 97 -0.87 -23.17 17.02
CA GLN A 97 -1.10 -24.21 16.03
C GLN A 97 0.00 -25.29 16.06
N PRO A 98 -0.36 -26.57 16.29
CA PRO A 98 0.60 -27.66 16.51
C PRO A 98 1.44 -28.03 15.29
N ASP A 99 1.05 -27.64 14.07
CA ASP A 99 1.73 -27.98 12.81
C ASP A 99 2.59 -26.83 12.22
N THR A 100 3.08 -25.92 13.06
CA THR A 100 3.89 -24.78 12.60
C THR A 100 5.32 -25.20 12.23
N HIS A 101 5.56 -25.37 10.92
CA HIS A 101 6.91 -25.62 10.42
C HIS A 101 7.77 -24.34 10.46
N LEU A 102 8.72 -24.28 11.41
CA LEU A 102 9.59 -23.12 11.63
C LEU A 102 10.46 -22.78 10.41
N MET A 103 10.92 -23.78 9.66
CA MET A 103 11.85 -23.59 8.55
C MET A 103 11.24 -22.80 7.37
N PRO A 104 10.07 -23.16 6.82
CA PRO A 104 9.36 -22.30 5.86
C PRO A 104 9.04 -20.90 6.38
N LEU A 105 8.72 -20.76 7.67
CA LEU A 105 8.36 -19.48 8.28
C LEU A 105 9.56 -18.53 8.33
N MET A 106 10.73 -19.03 8.72
CA MET A 106 11.98 -18.28 8.71
C MET A 106 12.41 -17.92 7.28
N ALA A 107 12.30 -18.85 6.33
CA ALA A 107 12.62 -18.58 4.92
C ALA A 107 11.70 -17.50 4.34
N GLY A 108 10.39 -17.59 4.60
CA GLY A 108 9.41 -16.58 4.21
C GLY A 108 9.67 -15.21 4.86
N PHE A 109 10.04 -15.20 6.15
CA PHE A 109 10.40 -13.96 6.86
C PHE A 109 11.61 -13.27 6.22
N VAL A 110 12.71 -14.00 5.97
CA VAL A 110 13.91 -13.43 5.35
C VAL A 110 13.62 -12.97 3.93
N ALA A 111 12.88 -13.75 3.14
CA ALA A 111 12.48 -13.37 1.79
C ALA A 111 11.62 -12.09 1.78
N ALA A 112 10.61 -12.01 2.65
CA ALA A 112 9.75 -10.83 2.80
C ALA A 112 10.52 -9.60 3.30
N PHE A 113 11.47 -9.79 4.22
CA PHE A 113 12.31 -8.71 4.73
C PHE A 113 13.19 -8.10 3.63
N VAL A 114 13.93 -8.94 2.89
CA VAL A 114 14.83 -8.48 1.83
C VAL A 114 14.04 -7.84 0.68
N THR A 115 12.98 -8.49 0.21
CA THR A 115 12.14 -7.96 -0.89
C THR A 115 11.41 -6.69 -0.47
N GLY A 116 10.88 -6.63 0.75
CA GLY A 116 10.24 -5.45 1.32
C GLY A 116 11.20 -4.27 1.45
N TRP A 117 12.44 -4.51 1.91
CA TRP A 117 13.48 -3.48 1.99
C TRP A 117 13.79 -2.86 0.62
N VAL A 118 14.01 -3.70 -0.39
CA VAL A 118 14.27 -3.26 -1.76
C VAL A 118 13.05 -2.52 -2.33
N ALA A 119 11.84 -3.04 -2.12
CA ALA A 119 10.60 -2.41 -2.59
C ALA A 119 10.37 -1.03 -1.97
N CYS A 120 10.67 -0.84 -0.68
CA CYS A 120 10.59 0.45 0.00
C CYS A 120 11.53 1.48 -0.63
N ILE A 121 12.79 1.12 -0.88
CA ILE A 121 13.76 2.00 -1.53
C ILE A 121 13.27 2.38 -2.93
N TRP A 122 12.83 1.41 -3.71
CA TRP A 122 12.39 1.64 -5.08
C TRP A 122 11.14 2.51 -5.15
N MET A 123 10.15 2.26 -4.28
CA MET A 123 8.94 3.07 -4.20
C MET A 123 9.26 4.52 -3.83
N ILE A 124 10.13 4.77 -2.85
CA ILE A 124 10.53 6.14 -2.49
C ILE A 124 11.18 6.85 -3.70
N GLN A 125 12.02 6.16 -4.47
CA GLN A 125 12.63 6.72 -5.66
C GLN A 125 11.60 7.01 -6.77
N LEU A 126 10.64 6.11 -6.97
CA LEU A 126 9.57 6.24 -7.96
C LEU A 126 8.68 7.45 -7.65
N VAL A 127 8.27 7.62 -6.40
CA VAL A 127 7.45 8.76 -5.95
C VAL A 127 8.22 10.08 -6.11
N LYS A 128 9.49 10.13 -5.67
CA LYS A 128 10.35 11.33 -5.80
C LYS A 128 10.54 11.76 -7.26
N LYS A 129 10.64 10.81 -8.18
CA LYS A 129 10.86 11.08 -9.61
C LYS A 129 9.57 11.44 -10.38
N SER A 130 8.42 11.54 -9.71
CA SER A 130 7.12 11.72 -10.37
C SER A 130 6.84 10.63 -11.40
N LYS A 131 7.06 9.39 -10.96
CA LYS A 131 6.94 8.20 -11.78
C LYS A 131 5.78 7.31 -11.29
N LEU A 132 4.82 7.88 -10.56
CA LEU A 132 3.64 7.15 -10.05
C LEU A 132 2.79 6.58 -11.18
N THR A 133 2.82 7.21 -12.37
CA THR A 133 2.16 6.70 -13.57
C THR A 133 2.60 5.27 -13.92
N TYR A 134 3.86 4.87 -13.74
CA TYR A 134 4.27 3.48 -14.01
C TYR A 134 3.61 2.49 -13.06
N PHE A 135 3.45 2.87 -11.79
CA PHE A 135 2.75 2.03 -10.83
C PHE A 135 1.24 1.99 -11.11
N ALA A 136 0.65 3.10 -11.58
CA ALA A 136 -0.73 3.12 -12.04
C ALA A 136 -0.97 2.18 -13.22
N VAL A 137 -0.08 2.18 -14.22
CA VAL A 137 -0.15 1.25 -15.37
C VAL A 137 -0.07 -0.21 -14.89
N TYR A 138 0.84 -0.52 -13.97
CA TYR A 138 0.88 -1.83 -13.33
C TYR A 138 -0.46 -2.20 -12.67
N CYS A 139 -1.06 -1.28 -11.89
CA CYS A 139 -2.38 -1.52 -11.28
C CYS A 139 -3.46 -1.79 -12.32
N PHE A 140 -3.49 -1.05 -13.44
CA PHE A 140 -4.49 -1.28 -14.50
C PHE A 140 -4.31 -2.61 -15.22
N ILE A 141 -3.06 -3.03 -15.47
CA ILE A 141 -2.78 -4.34 -16.08
C ILE A 141 -3.27 -5.46 -15.15
N VAL A 142 -2.90 -5.41 -13.87
CA VAL A 142 -3.34 -6.42 -12.89
C VAL A 142 -4.85 -6.39 -12.69
N ALA A 143 -5.47 -5.21 -12.70
CA ALA A 143 -6.92 -5.05 -12.65
C ALA A 143 -7.61 -5.72 -13.85
N ALA A 144 -7.11 -5.48 -15.07
CA ALA A 144 -7.66 -6.08 -16.28
C ALA A 144 -7.57 -7.62 -16.23
N ILE A 145 -6.43 -8.17 -15.81
CA ILE A 145 -6.25 -9.61 -15.63
C ILE A 145 -7.23 -10.16 -14.59
N ALA A 146 -7.34 -9.51 -13.42
CA ALA A 146 -8.24 -9.94 -12.34
C ALA A 146 -9.72 -9.91 -12.76
N ILE A 147 -10.15 -8.86 -13.45
CA ILE A 147 -11.52 -8.72 -13.97
C ILE A 147 -11.80 -9.77 -15.04
N PHE A 148 -10.87 -9.97 -15.98
CA PHE A 148 -11.01 -10.98 -17.02
C PHE A 148 -11.11 -12.40 -16.46
N TYR A 149 -10.26 -12.73 -15.48
CA TYR A 149 -10.34 -14.01 -14.77
C TYR A 149 -11.66 -14.17 -14.03
N ALA A 150 -12.11 -13.12 -13.32
CA ALA A 150 -13.38 -13.14 -12.59
C ALA A 150 -14.60 -13.23 -13.50
N TRP A 151 -14.50 -12.85 -14.77
CA TRP A 151 -15.57 -13.00 -15.76
C TRP A 151 -15.70 -14.43 -16.29
N GLN A 152 -14.60 -15.18 -16.34
CA GLN A 152 -14.59 -16.59 -16.78
C GLN A 152 -14.99 -17.59 -15.68
N SER A 153 -14.93 -17.16 -14.42
CA SER A 153 -15.17 -18.00 -13.23
C SER A 153 -16.61 -17.86 -12.71
#